data_AF-A0A0S9KCY6-F1
#
_entry.id   AF-A0A0S9KCY6-F1
#
_cell.length_a   1.000
_cell.length_b   1.000
_cell.length_c   1.000
_cell.angle_alpha   90.00
_cell.angle_beta   90.00
_cell.angle_gamma   90.00
#
_symmetry.space_group_name_H-M   'P 1'
#
loop_
_entity.id
_entity.type
_entity.pdbx_description
1 polymer ?
#
loop_
_entity_poly.entity_id
_entity_poly.type
_entity_poly.pdbx_seq_one_letter_code
_entity_poly.pdbx_strand_id
1 'polypeptide(L)'
;MIPIVEVSLENRLARLDEIAATEPGWYDGDGETPPAESVALAREILVTLFEAGVPTPGIFPGIDRPAVLVEWLTDSVHESWDVGSDGTVERYGYDANTKLSKYDVFVWTGVERPILV
;
A
#
# COMPACT_ATOMS: atom_id res chain seq x y z
N MET A 1 27.76 2.76 7.57
CA MET A 1 26.60 2.08 8.18
C MET A 1 25.43 3.01 7.99
N ILE A 2 24.58 2.74 7.01
CA ILE A 2 23.36 3.53 6.80
C ILE A 2 22.42 3.12 7.93
N PRO A 3 21.87 4.04 8.74
CA PRO A 3 20.94 3.67 9.78
C PRO A 3 19.76 2.97 9.14
N ILE A 4 19.45 1.76 9.61
CA ILE A 4 18.17 1.12 9.31
C ILE A 4 17.16 2.03 9.99
N VAL A 5 16.50 2.88 9.21
CA VAL A 5 15.37 3.66 9.71
C VAL A 5 14.33 2.61 10.09
N GLU A 6 14.12 2.43 11.39
CA GLU A 6 13.05 1.60 11.90
C GLU A 6 11.75 2.13 11.29
N VAL A 7 11.12 1.32 10.44
CA VAL A 7 9.89 1.71 9.76
C VAL A 7 8.77 1.63 10.78
N SER A 8 8.49 2.75 11.45
CA SER A 8 7.38 2.87 12.40
C SER A 8 6.06 3.15 11.68
N LEU A 9 4.94 2.80 12.32
CA LEU A 9 3.61 3.21 11.87
C LEU A 9 3.54 4.72 11.66
N GLU A 10 4.10 5.51 12.58
CA GLU A 10 4.15 6.98 12.49
C GLU A 10 4.79 7.44 11.17
N ASN A 11 5.92 6.85 10.78
CA ASN A 11 6.61 7.20 9.52
C ASN A 11 5.73 6.87 8.29
N ARG A 12 4.93 5.81 8.34
CA ARG A 12 4.01 5.47 7.23
C ARG A 12 2.76 6.33 7.20
N LEU A 13 2.26 6.74 8.36
CA LEU A 13 1.18 7.71 8.44
C LEU A 13 1.62 9.07 7.90
N ALA A 14 2.82 9.53 8.24
CA ALA A 14 3.40 10.75 7.66
C ALA A 14 3.59 10.63 6.14
N ARG A 15 4.00 9.45 5.65
CA ARG A 15 4.13 9.20 4.21
C ARG A 15 2.79 9.31 3.47
N LEU A 16 1.68 8.90 4.09
CA LEU A 16 0.35 9.12 3.51
C LEU A 16 0.00 10.61 3.42
N ASP A 17 0.42 11.42 4.40
CA ASP A 17 0.22 12.87 4.36
C ASP A 17 1.04 13.53 3.23
N GLU A 18 2.26 13.06 2.99
CA GLU A 18 3.06 13.49 1.83
C GLU A 18 2.39 13.12 0.50
N ILE A 19 1.84 11.90 0.40
CA ILE A 19 1.15 11.42 -0.81
C ILE A 19 -0.11 12.23 -1.09
N ALA A 20 -0.89 12.55 -0.05
CA ALA A 20 -2.07 13.40 -0.17
C ALA A 20 -1.75 14.82 -0.68
N ALA A 21 -0.51 15.27 -0.50
CA ALA A 21 -0.03 16.57 -0.95
C ALA A 21 0.65 16.55 -2.33
N THR A 22 0.67 15.40 -3.02
CA THR A 22 1.23 15.32 -4.38
C THR A 22 0.43 16.19 -5.35
N GLU A 23 1.13 16.93 -6.21
CA GLU A 23 0.49 17.69 -7.29
C GLU A 23 0.27 16.81 -8.53
N PRO A 24 -0.75 17.08 -9.36
CA PRO A 24 -0.87 16.44 -10.66
C PRO A 24 0.39 16.62 -11.51
N GLY A 25 0.78 15.57 -12.23
CA GLY A 25 2.01 15.48 -13.00
C GLY A 25 3.25 15.03 -12.21
N TRP A 26 3.10 14.58 -10.95
CA TRP A 26 4.22 14.17 -10.10
C TRP A 26 5.04 12.99 -10.65
N TYR A 27 4.45 12.16 -11.51
CA TYR A 27 5.10 11.02 -12.15
C TYR A 27 5.23 11.25 -13.66
N ASP A 28 6.42 11.60 -14.13
CA ASP A 28 6.76 11.82 -15.55
C ASP A 28 5.77 12.72 -16.34
N GLY A 29 5.01 13.56 -15.64
CA GLY A 29 3.95 14.42 -16.22
C GLY A 29 2.55 13.81 -16.26
N ASP A 30 2.39 12.52 -15.94
CA ASP A 30 1.12 11.79 -16.01
C ASP A 30 0.53 11.41 -14.64
N GLY A 31 1.32 11.51 -13.55
CA GLY A 31 0.87 11.09 -12.22
C GLY A 31 -0.30 11.91 -11.66
N GLU A 32 -1.35 11.26 -11.19
CA GLU A 32 -2.48 11.92 -10.54
C GLU A 32 -2.35 11.92 -9.01
N THR A 33 -2.89 12.94 -8.36
CA THR A 33 -2.99 12.99 -6.89
C THR A 33 -3.99 11.94 -6.41
N PRO A 34 -3.63 11.05 -5.46
CA PRO A 34 -4.59 10.11 -4.91
C PRO A 34 -5.77 10.81 -4.22
N PRO A 35 -7.02 10.34 -4.41
CA PRO A 35 -8.19 10.94 -3.77
C PRO A 35 -8.13 10.82 -2.25
N ALA A 36 -8.79 11.76 -1.56
CA ALA A 36 -8.78 11.79 -0.09
C ALA A 36 -9.34 10.49 0.51
N GLU A 37 -10.33 9.87 -0.15
CA GLU A 37 -10.94 8.61 0.25
C GLU A 37 -9.95 7.45 0.18
N SER A 38 -9.12 7.39 -0.88
CA SER A 38 -8.04 6.39 -1.00
C SER A 38 -7.02 6.53 0.14
N VAL A 39 -6.62 7.77 0.45
CA VAL A 39 -5.67 8.05 1.53
C VAL A 39 -6.26 7.68 2.89
N ALA A 40 -7.54 8.02 3.13
CA ALA A 40 -8.23 7.68 4.37
C ALA A 40 -8.34 6.16 4.56
N LEU A 41 -8.69 5.42 3.51
CA LEU A 41 -8.77 3.96 3.58
C LEU A 41 -7.38 3.32 3.76
N ALA A 42 -6.35 3.80 3.06
CA ALA A 42 -4.99 3.31 3.24
C ALA A 42 -4.49 3.54 4.68
N ARG A 43 -4.90 4.65 5.31
CA ARG A 43 -4.62 4.93 6.73
C ARG A 43 -5.28 3.89 7.65
N GLU A 44 -6.55 3.55 7.40
CA GLU A 44 -7.27 2.53 8.17
C GLU A 44 -6.62 1.14 8.02
N ILE A 45 -6.28 0.76 6.79
CA ILE A 45 -5.59 -0.49 6.48
C ILE A 45 -4.26 -0.56 7.26
N LEU A 46 -3.44 0.48 7.18
CA LEU A 46 -2.15 0.54 7.86
C LEU A 46 -2.26 0.34 9.38
N VAL A 47 -3.17 1.06 10.03
CA VAL A 47 -3.38 0.96 11.48
C VAL A 47 -3.86 -0.45 11.84
N THR A 48 -4.84 -0.97 11.12
CA THR A 48 -5.41 -2.30 11.36
C THR A 48 -4.36 -3.41 11.21
N LEU A 49 -3.55 -3.35 10.15
CA LEU A 49 -2.51 -4.33 9.89
C LEU A 49 -1.37 -4.23 10.92
N PHE A 50 -1.00 -3.01 11.32
CA PHE A 50 -0.01 -2.79 12.37
C PHE A 50 -0.45 -3.36 13.72
N GLU A 51 -1.70 -3.11 14.12
CA GLU A 51 -2.30 -3.67 15.34
C GLU A 51 -2.36 -5.21 15.32
N ALA A 52 -2.52 -5.79 14.13
CA ALA A 52 -2.48 -7.23 13.90
C ALA A 52 -1.05 -7.81 13.83
N GLY A 53 0.00 -7.00 14.00
CA GLY A 53 1.40 -7.43 13.96
C GLY A 53 1.91 -7.75 12.55
N VAL A 54 1.22 -7.30 11.51
CA VAL A 54 1.65 -7.47 10.12
C VAL A 54 2.83 -6.54 9.84
N PRO A 55 3.87 -6.99 9.11
CA PRO A 55 4.97 -6.13 8.70
C PRO A 55 4.50 -4.86 8.02
N THR A 56 5.14 -3.74 8.34
CA THR A 56 4.74 -2.43 7.81
C THR A 56 5.14 -2.30 6.33
N PRO A 57 4.19 -2.05 5.42
CA PRO A 57 4.46 -1.95 3.99
C PRO A 57 5.20 -0.66 3.61
N GLY A 58 5.74 -0.62 2.39
CA GLY A 58 6.01 0.61 1.66
C GLY A 58 4.71 1.26 1.19
N ILE A 59 4.72 2.60 1.09
CA ILE A 59 3.54 3.39 0.71
C ILE A 59 3.94 4.38 -0.37
N PHE A 60 3.24 4.33 -1.50
CA PHE A 60 3.52 5.11 -2.70
C PHE A 60 2.21 5.65 -3.30
N PRO A 61 2.25 6.74 -4.07
CA PRO A 61 1.12 7.08 -4.92
C PRO A 61 1.01 6.08 -6.08
N GLY A 62 -0.22 5.73 -6.47
CA GLY A 62 -0.50 4.84 -7.60
C GLY A 62 -0.11 5.50 -8.92
N ILE A 63 0.47 4.72 -9.84
CA ILE A 63 0.96 5.21 -11.14
C ILE A 63 -0.15 5.16 -12.19
N ASP A 64 -0.83 4.02 -12.32
CA ASP A 64 -1.80 3.77 -13.39
C ASP A 64 -3.20 4.32 -13.10
N ARG A 65 -3.47 4.68 -11.84
CA ARG A 65 -4.75 5.21 -11.39
C ARG A 65 -4.57 6.11 -10.15
N PRO A 66 -5.49 7.06 -9.90
CA PRO A 66 -5.47 7.88 -8.70
C PRO A 66 -5.83 7.03 -7.47
N ALA A 67 -4.83 6.37 -6.90
CA ALA A 67 -4.93 5.45 -5.76
C ALA A 67 -3.70 5.54 -4.85
N VAL A 68 -3.77 4.90 -3.69
CA VAL A 68 -2.58 4.67 -2.85
C VAL A 68 -2.09 3.24 -3.06
N LEU A 69 -0.82 3.10 -3.41
CA LEU A 69 -0.15 1.81 -3.52
C LEU A 69 0.48 1.43 -2.17
N VAL A 70 0.08 0.28 -1.65
CA VAL A 70 0.63 -0.34 -0.44
C VAL A 70 1.41 -1.58 -0.87
N GLU A 71 2.70 -1.66 -0.58
CA GLU A 71 3.57 -2.72 -1.10
C GLU A 71 4.38 -3.40 0.00
N TRP A 72 4.39 -4.73 -0.03
CA TRP A 72 5.29 -5.57 0.73
C TRP A 72 6.25 -6.28 -0.21
N LEU A 73 7.54 -6.13 0.08
CA LEU A 73 8.59 -6.80 -0.66
C LEU A 73 9.55 -7.48 0.30
N THR A 74 9.72 -8.79 0.10
CA THR A 74 10.70 -9.64 0.79
C THR A 74 11.50 -10.42 -0.26
N ASP A 75 12.48 -11.21 0.18
CA ASP A 75 13.29 -12.04 -0.73
C ASP A 75 12.45 -13.04 -1.53
N SER A 76 11.27 -13.43 -1.02
CA SER A 76 10.44 -14.46 -1.66
C SER A 76 9.00 -14.05 -1.94
N VAL A 77 8.50 -12.96 -1.36
CA VAL A 77 7.13 -12.50 -1.56
C VAL A 77 7.14 -11.04 -2.01
N HIS A 78 6.40 -10.78 -3.09
CA HIS A 78 6.04 -9.44 -3.53
C HIS A 78 4.52 -9.35 -3.55
N GLU A 79 3.97 -8.40 -2.80
CA GLU A 79 2.55 -8.15 -2.79
C GLU A 79 2.26 -6.66 -2.79
N SER A 80 1.31 -6.24 -3.61
CA SER A 80 0.91 -4.86 -3.77
C SER A 80 -0.61 -4.73 -3.74
N TRP A 81 -1.09 -3.72 -3.05
CA TRP A 81 -2.50 -3.38 -2.92
C TRP A 81 -2.69 -1.96 -3.43
N ASP A 82 -3.47 -1.79 -4.50
CA ASP A 82 -3.91 -0.48 -4.96
C ASP A 82 -5.23 -0.13 -4.28
N VAL A 83 -5.21 0.87 -3.41
CA VAL A 83 -6.36 1.30 -2.59
C VAL A 83 -7.14 2.38 -3.32
N GLY A 84 -8.30 2.00 -3.87
CA GLY A 84 -9.21 2.88 -4.60
C GLY A 84 -10.10 3.73 -3.69
N SER A 85 -10.65 4.81 -4.26
CA SER A 85 -11.52 5.75 -3.55
C SER A 85 -12.94 5.23 -3.32
N ASP A 86 -13.30 4.14 -4.00
CA ASP A 86 -14.60 3.48 -3.92
C ASP A 86 -14.65 2.38 -2.84
N GLY A 87 -13.58 2.26 -2.04
CA GLY A 87 -13.45 1.21 -1.04
C GLY A 87 -12.87 -0.10 -1.55
N THR A 88 -12.63 -0.20 -2.87
CA THR A 88 -12.02 -1.39 -3.45
C THR A 88 -10.51 -1.38 -3.28
N VAL A 89 -9.97 -2.57 -3.08
CA VAL A 89 -8.54 -2.86 -3.04
C VAL A 89 -8.26 -3.87 -4.12
N GLU A 90 -7.42 -3.51 -5.08
CA GLU A 90 -6.89 -4.44 -6.06
C GLU A 90 -5.59 -5.00 -5.53
N ARG A 91 -5.55 -6.31 -5.31
CA ARG A 91 -4.37 -7.01 -4.80
C ARG A 91 -3.70 -7.80 -5.92
N TYR A 92 -2.40 -7.61 -6.05
CA TYR A 92 -1.51 -8.51 -6.73
C TYR A 92 -0.52 -9.09 -5.73
N GLY A 93 -0.31 -10.41 -5.77
CA GLY A 93 0.68 -11.08 -4.93
C GLY A 93 1.42 -12.17 -5.69
N TYR A 94 2.69 -12.33 -5.41
CA TYR A 94 3.56 -13.34 -5.97
C TYR A 94 4.47 -13.91 -4.88
N ASP A 95 4.51 -15.23 -4.75
CA ASP A 95 5.45 -15.95 -3.90
C ASP A 95 6.41 -16.78 -4.76
N ALA A 96 7.69 -16.42 -4.74
CA ALA A 96 8.77 -17.06 -5.48
C ALA A 96 9.05 -18.49 -5.00
N ASN A 97 8.76 -18.82 -3.73
CA ASN A 97 8.97 -20.17 -3.20
C ASN A 97 7.98 -21.16 -3.81
N THR A 98 6.71 -20.76 -3.89
CA THR A 98 5.63 -21.59 -4.45
C THR A 98 5.42 -21.36 -5.94
N LYS A 99 5.97 -20.28 -6.49
CA LYS A 99 5.74 -19.78 -7.86
C LYS A 99 4.26 -19.51 -8.15
N LEU A 100 3.49 -19.21 -7.11
CA LEU A 100 2.08 -18.88 -7.24
C LEU A 100 1.90 -17.38 -7.27
N SER A 101 1.04 -16.93 -8.17
CA SER A 101 0.54 -15.57 -8.21
C SER A 101 -0.94 -15.55 -7.82
N LYS A 102 -1.34 -14.53 -7.08
CA LYS A 102 -2.73 -14.23 -6.76
C LYS A 102 -3.08 -12.85 -7.28
N TYR A 103 -4.23 -12.76 -7.91
CA TYR A 103 -4.87 -11.50 -8.25
C TYR A 103 -6.32 -11.57 -7.79
N ASP A 104 -6.75 -10.59 -7.00
CA ASP A 104 -8.15 -10.40 -6.67
C ASP A 104 -8.47 -8.94 -6.36
N VAL A 105 -9.77 -8.64 -6.39
CA VAL A 105 -10.32 -7.34 -6.03
C VAL A 105 -11.32 -7.57 -4.92
N PHE A 106 -11.22 -6.81 -3.84
CA PHE A 106 -12.12 -6.93 -2.70
C PHE A 106 -12.46 -5.55 -2.13
N VAL A 107 -13.56 -5.48 -1.38
CA VAL A 107 -13.87 -4.32 -0.55
C VAL A 107 -13.24 -4.57 0.81
N TRP A 108 -12.48 -3.61 1.33
CA TRP A 108 -11.84 -3.77 2.64
C TRP A 108 -12.89 -3.93 3.75
N THR A 109 -12.74 -4.96 4.59
CA THR A 109 -13.63 -5.22 5.72
C THR A 109 -12.88 -5.30 7.06
N GLY A 110 -11.56 -5.10 7.07
CA GLY A 110 -10.72 -5.15 8.28
C GLY A 110 -10.08 -6.52 8.54
N VAL A 111 -10.52 -7.56 7.84
CA VAL A 111 -10.09 -8.96 8.08
C VAL A 111 -9.08 -9.45 7.05
N GLU A 112 -8.96 -8.76 5.92
CA GLU A 112 -8.04 -9.15 4.85
C GLU A 112 -6.59 -8.99 5.30
N ARG A 113 -5.72 -9.91 4.85
CA ARG A 113 -4.30 -9.96 5.20
C ARG A 113 -3.46 -10.19 3.97
N PRO A 114 -2.21 -9.68 3.95
CA PRO A 114 -1.28 -10.03 2.90
C PRO A 114 -0.83 -11.50 3.06
N ILE A 115 -0.39 -12.10 1.97
CA ILE A 115 0.09 -13.48 1.80
C ILE A 115 1.29 -13.78 2.72
N LEU A 116 1.96 -12.75 3.21
CA LEU A 116 3.10 -12.85 4.13
C LEU A 116 2.72 -13.38 5.53
N VAL A 117 1.41 -13.42 5.85
CA VAL A 117 0.85 -13.72 7.19
C VAL A 117 0.19 -15.09 7.22
#